data_AF-A0AAN9N1S4-F1
#
_entry.id   AF-A0AAN9N1S4-F1
#
_cell.length_a   1.000
_cell.length_b   1.000
_cell.length_c   1.000
_cell.angle_alpha   90.00
_cell.angle_beta   90.00
_cell.angle_gamma   90.00
#
_symmetry.space_group_name_H-M   'P 1'
#
loop_
_entity.id
_entity.type
_entity.pdbx_description
1 polymer ?
#
loop_
_entity_poly.entity_id
_entity_poly.type
_entity_poly.pdbx_seq_one_letter_code
_entity_poly.pdbx_strand_id
1 'polypeptide(L)'
;MASSVQCSVWVPSLPNLNTNTLRSFSVNPNSVSFSSSFTRIRASSSSPILEEATMSIDNLRRFIDLNSGKWNGSFYQFDSCGNMLQQLNTKLSASSYGEDELMSLIQTLYIKQPSSSTSISGDDNDAEWAEYKIKETNMFTVDKYQQIGFFPSERAFALRYQTAGMLETVLRQGVLGEDDTGEESPRNLKLPSRRPSVVCENCLYSLQRDKRARAFHILEPKGTVDMLILFLEERSDGPPPLLDSSGDAKNRVIPFLGKWKGHSITKRSGVYGSTIANADTVVLHEMDDSGQLIQDVTSISDGEHVTTNVHWTGTISDYLVTFDGGYQMILLPGGMYMGCPCDIAKSVAESKSFHLEFCWLETPDKRQRLVRTYDVQGLAVSSTYFYETKL
;
A
#
# COMPACT_ATOMS: atom_id res chain seq x y z
N MET A 1 -4.86 -28.94 -24.23
CA MET A 1 -5.86 -27.85 -24.24
C MET A 1 -6.22 -27.57 -22.79
N ALA A 2 -5.50 -26.65 -22.17
CA ALA A 2 -5.58 -26.38 -20.73
C ALA A 2 -6.44 -25.13 -20.52
N SER A 3 -7.59 -25.32 -19.88
CA SER A 3 -8.45 -24.26 -19.37
C SER A 3 -7.76 -23.57 -18.19
N SER A 4 -7.35 -22.32 -18.36
CA SER A 4 -6.81 -21.50 -17.28
C SER A 4 -7.91 -21.20 -16.26
N VAL A 5 -7.77 -21.75 -15.05
CA VAL A 5 -8.69 -21.48 -13.94
C VAL A 5 -8.44 -20.06 -13.44
N GLN A 6 -9.44 -19.21 -13.65
CA GLN A 6 -9.57 -17.86 -13.10
C GLN A 6 -9.87 -17.96 -11.61
N CYS A 7 -9.21 -17.15 -10.77
CA CYS A 7 -9.82 -16.60 -9.55
C CYS A 7 -8.89 -15.54 -8.94
N SER A 8 -9.08 -14.29 -9.37
CA SER A 8 -8.92 -13.14 -8.49
C SER A 8 -9.81 -13.35 -7.26
N VAL A 9 -9.36 -12.92 -6.07
CA VAL A 9 -10.23 -12.71 -4.91
C VAL A 9 -11.52 -12.07 -5.43
N TRP A 10 -12.64 -12.77 -5.28
CA TRP A 10 -13.88 -12.42 -5.97
C TRP A 10 -14.36 -11.06 -5.47
N VAL A 11 -14.38 -10.07 -6.38
CA VAL A 11 -15.03 -8.77 -6.14
C VAL A 11 -16.30 -8.79 -6.99
N PRO A 12 -17.49 -8.49 -6.43
CA PRO A 12 -18.71 -8.45 -7.21
C PRO A 12 -18.58 -7.46 -8.38
N SER A 13 -18.92 -7.92 -9.58
CA SER A 13 -19.00 -7.06 -10.76
C SER A 13 -20.10 -6.01 -10.56
N LEU A 14 -19.71 -4.73 -10.52
CA LEU A 14 -20.65 -3.61 -10.53
C LEU A 14 -21.27 -3.45 -11.92
N PRO A 15 -22.56 -3.07 -12.01
CA PRO A 15 -23.22 -2.85 -13.29
C PRO A 15 -22.61 -1.63 -14.01
N ASN A 16 -22.36 -1.80 -15.31
CA ASN A 16 -21.93 -0.75 -16.23
C ASN A 16 -22.91 0.44 -16.19
N LEU A 17 -22.51 1.55 -15.57
CA LEU A 17 -23.15 2.84 -15.81
C LEU A 17 -22.63 3.41 -17.13
N ASN A 18 -23.43 3.24 -18.18
CA ASN A 18 -23.27 3.94 -19.45
C ASN A 18 -23.41 5.45 -19.23
N THR A 19 -22.29 6.16 -19.16
CA THR A 19 -22.25 7.63 -19.26
C THR A 19 -22.38 8.04 -20.72
N ASN A 20 -23.62 8.15 -21.20
CA ASN A 20 -23.94 8.91 -22.41
C ASN A 20 -25.39 9.40 -22.33
N THR A 21 -25.59 10.55 -21.68
CA THR A 21 -26.69 11.49 -21.98
C THR A 21 -26.49 12.79 -21.21
N LEU A 22 -25.61 13.65 -21.73
CA LEU A 22 -25.70 15.09 -21.45
C LEU A 22 -26.92 15.61 -22.22
N ARG A 23 -28.07 15.75 -21.54
CA ARG A 23 -29.16 16.61 -22.01
C ARG A 23 -29.04 17.95 -21.29
N SER A 24 -28.68 18.97 -22.07
CA SER A 24 -28.80 20.38 -21.73
C SER A 24 -30.26 20.73 -21.44
N PHE A 25 -30.58 21.11 -20.21
CA PHE A 25 -31.84 21.75 -19.88
C PHE A 25 -31.61 23.25 -19.72
N SER A 26 -32.17 24.03 -20.64
CA SER A 26 -32.28 25.47 -20.55
C SER A 26 -33.36 25.82 -19.53
N VAL A 27 -33.04 26.73 -18.61
CA VAL A 27 -33.97 27.30 -17.65
C VAL A 27 -34.63 28.52 -18.29
N ASN A 28 -35.95 28.53 -18.35
CA ASN A 28 -36.74 29.72 -18.66
C ASN A 28 -37.60 30.05 -17.43
N PRO A 29 -37.55 31.26 -16.87
CA PRO A 29 -38.32 31.62 -15.68
C PRO A 29 -39.69 32.17 -16.09
N ASN A 30 -40.78 31.73 -15.46
CA ASN A 30 -41.92 32.58 -15.09
C ASN A 30 -43.03 31.85 -14.30
N SER A 31 -43.63 32.62 -13.39
CA SER A 31 -44.95 32.55 -12.72
C SER A 31 -45.26 31.51 -11.61
N VAL A 32 -45.26 31.98 -10.34
CA VAL A 32 -46.45 32.33 -9.48
C VAL A 32 -47.62 31.31 -9.49
N SER A 33 -48.28 30.83 -8.42
CA SER A 33 -48.26 30.98 -6.95
C SER A 33 -49.27 30.01 -6.28
N PHE A 34 -49.21 29.92 -4.93
CA PHE A 34 -50.27 29.65 -3.92
C PHE A 34 -50.33 28.32 -3.14
N SER A 35 -50.32 28.52 -1.81
CA SER A 35 -51.06 27.83 -0.72
C SER A 35 -50.74 26.36 -0.46
N SER A 36 -50.66 25.81 0.76
CA SER A 36 -50.66 26.23 2.16
C SER A 36 -50.57 24.93 2.95
N SER A 37 -49.79 24.87 4.03
CA SER A 37 -50.11 24.20 5.31
C SER A 37 -48.82 23.77 6.03
N PHE A 38 -48.54 24.47 7.14
CA PHE A 38 -47.54 24.06 8.10
C PHE A 38 -48.02 22.80 8.82
N THR A 39 -47.36 21.68 8.56
CA THR A 39 -47.33 20.55 9.48
C THR A 39 -45.87 20.28 9.79
N ARG A 40 -45.52 20.45 11.07
CA ARG A 40 -44.17 20.36 11.61
C ARG A 40 -43.72 18.89 11.58
N ILE A 41 -43.23 18.42 10.43
CA ILE A 41 -42.54 17.15 10.31
C ILE A 41 -41.09 17.38 10.70
N ARG A 42 -40.64 16.71 11.75
CA ARG A 42 -39.25 16.67 12.20
C ARG A 42 -38.45 15.97 11.10
N ALA A 43 -37.90 16.73 10.17
CA ALA A 43 -37.03 16.22 9.11
C ALA A 43 -35.69 15.81 9.71
N SER A 44 -35.53 14.51 9.97
CA SER A 44 -34.21 13.88 9.92
C SER A 44 -34.03 13.40 8.48
N SER A 45 -33.63 14.32 7.62
CA SER A 45 -33.30 14.03 6.23
C SER A 45 -31.95 14.66 5.93
N SER A 46 -30.88 14.05 6.45
CA SER A 46 -29.57 14.22 5.81
C SER A 46 -29.70 13.66 4.40
N SER A 47 -29.36 14.44 3.40
CA SER A 47 -29.26 13.93 2.03
C SER A 47 -28.09 12.93 1.97
N PRO A 48 -28.19 11.85 1.18
CA PRO A 48 -27.11 10.85 1.06
C PRO A 48 -25.75 11.48 0.69
N ILE A 49 -25.79 12.56 -0.10
CA ILE A 49 -24.61 13.32 -0.54
C ILE A 49 -23.92 14.03 0.63
N LEU A 50 -24.69 14.58 1.58
CA LEU A 50 -24.13 15.27 2.74
C LEU A 50 -23.48 14.28 3.71
N GLU A 51 -24.05 13.08 3.83
CA GLU A 51 -23.53 12.01 4.67
C GLU A 51 -22.21 11.46 4.11
N GLU A 52 -22.13 11.24 2.79
CA GLU A 52 -20.90 10.84 2.09
C GLU A 52 -19.78 11.87 2.21
N ALA A 53 -20.10 13.16 2.06
CA ALA A 53 -19.13 14.25 2.23
C ALA A 53 -18.61 14.32 3.68
N THR A 54 -19.50 14.19 4.67
CA THR A 54 -19.13 14.21 6.10
C THR A 54 -18.21 13.03 6.45
N MET A 55 -18.53 11.82 5.96
CA MET A 55 -17.69 10.63 6.15
C MET A 55 -16.33 10.78 5.48
N SER A 56 -16.27 11.39 4.30
CA SER A 56 -15.01 11.65 3.59
C SER A 56 -14.11 12.60 4.38
N ILE A 57 -14.67 13.66 4.97
CA ILE A 57 -13.93 14.60 5.83
C ILE A 57 -13.41 13.89 7.09
N ASP A 58 -14.24 13.07 7.75
CA ASP A 58 -13.82 12.30 8.93
C ASP A 58 -12.69 11.32 8.60
N ASN A 59 -12.82 10.58 7.49
CA ASN A 59 -11.78 9.66 7.03
C ASN A 59 -10.47 10.39 6.72
N LEU A 60 -10.53 11.54 6.04
CA LEU A 60 -9.35 12.34 5.77
C LEU A 60 -8.70 12.81 7.08
N ARG A 61 -9.49 13.31 8.03
CA ARG A 61 -8.98 13.72 9.35
C ARG A 61 -8.26 12.58 10.05
N ARG A 62 -8.89 11.41 10.15
CA ARG A 62 -8.29 10.22 10.78
C ARG A 62 -7.02 9.75 10.06
N PHE A 63 -6.97 9.85 8.73
CA PHE A 63 -5.76 9.54 7.97
C PHE A 63 -4.63 10.52 8.29
N ILE A 64 -4.93 11.82 8.39
CA ILE A 64 -3.98 12.87 8.77
C ILE A 64 -3.48 12.66 10.19
N ASP A 65 -4.38 12.42 11.14
CA ASP A 65 -4.06 12.19 12.55
C ASP A 65 -3.17 10.96 12.72
N LEU A 66 -3.50 9.87 12.01
CA LEU A 66 -2.70 8.64 12.02
C LEU A 66 -1.26 8.90 11.55
N ASN A 67 -1.05 9.79 10.59
CA ASN A 67 0.27 10.07 10.00
C ASN A 67 1.06 11.19 10.70
N SER A 68 0.40 12.09 11.42
CA SER A 68 1.03 13.28 12.01
C SER A 68 2.11 12.94 13.05
N GLY A 69 3.11 13.80 13.21
CA GLY A 69 4.21 13.62 14.17
C GLY A 69 5.57 13.40 13.52
N LYS A 70 6.56 13.07 14.36
CA LYS A 70 7.95 12.83 13.96
C LYS A 70 8.23 11.33 13.96
N TRP A 71 8.66 10.82 12.83
CA TRP A 71 8.94 9.42 12.60
C TRP A 71 10.45 9.24 12.38
N ASN A 72 11.10 8.47 13.25
CA ASN A 72 12.48 8.03 13.03
C ASN A 72 12.43 6.70 12.28
N GLY A 73 13.13 6.60 11.16
CA GLY A 73 12.96 5.46 10.26
C GLY A 73 14.24 4.97 9.60
N SER A 74 14.18 3.72 9.16
CA SER A 74 15.17 3.09 8.30
C SER A 74 14.53 2.79 6.95
N PHE A 75 15.20 3.22 5.89
CA PHE A 75 14.86 2.94 4.50
C PHE A 75 15.65 1.74 4.02
N TYR A 76 14.99 0.81 3.35
CA TYR A 76 15.60 -0.37 2.75
C TYR A 76 15.22 -0.46 1.29
N GLN A 77 16.22 -0.68 0.43
CA GLN A 77 16.03 -1.01 -0.98
C GLN A 77 16.30 -2.49 -1.19
N PHE A 78 15.39 -3.18 -1.86
CA PHE A 78 15.56 -4.57 -2.31
C PHE A 78 15.43 -4.67 -3.83
N ASP A 79 16.16 -5.60 -4.42
CA ASP A 79 15.97 -5.98 -5.83
C ASP A 79 14.69 -6.82 -6.02
N SER A 80 14.41 -7.21 -7.26
CA SER A 80 13.25 -8.05 -7.61
C SER A 80 13.33 -9.47 -7.07
N CYS A 81 14.46 -9.87 -6.48
CA CYS A 81 14.70 -11.19 -5.91
C CYS A 81 14.79 -11.16 -4.37
N GLY A 82 14.58 -10.01 -3.72
CA GLY A 82 14.60 -9.88 -2.25
C GLY A 82 15.98 -9.70 -1.63
N ASN A 83 17.01 -9.41 -2.42
CA ASN A 83 18.33 -9.03 -1.92
C ASN A 83 18.35 -7.55 -1.52
N MET A 84 18.88 -7.26 -0.33
CA MET A 84 19.02 -5.89 0.15
C MET A 84 20.18 -5.19 -0.58
N LEU A 85 19.91 -4.05 -1.20
CA LEU A 85 20.88 -3.24 -1.94
C LEU A 85 21.40 -2.07 -1.11
N GLN A 86 20.49 -1.37 -0.41
CA GLN A 86 20.81 -0.17 0.37
C GLN A 86 20.02 -0.16 1.68
N GLN A 87 20.64 0.39 2.72
CA GLN A 87 20.01 0.72 3.99
C GLN A 87 20.40 2.13 4.37
N LEU A 88 19.41 3.00 4.59
CA LEU A 88 19.61 4.43 4.86
C LEU A 88 18.80 4.87 6.07
N ASN A 89 19.32 5.85 6.81
CA ASN A 89 18.58 6.46 7.91
C ASN A 89 17.72 7.62 7.39
N THR A 90 16.47 7.66 7.83
CA THR A 90 15.51 8.71 7.45
C THR A 90 14.78 9.24 8.68
N LYS A 91 14.32 10.48 8.60
CA LYS A 91 13.33 11.03 9.54
C LYS A 91 12.19 11.62 8.73
N LEU A 92 10.96 11.51 9.20
CA LEU A 92 9.81 12.09 8.54
C LEU A 92 9.04 12.95 9.53
N SER A 93 8.90 14.24 9.23
CA SER A 93 8.02 15.14 9.98
C SER A 93 6.73 15.33 9.20
N ALA A 94 5.61 15.01 9.82
CA ALA A 94 4.28 15.15 9.24
C ALA A 94 3.41 16.05 10.12
N SER A 95 2.75 17.03 9.51
CA SER A 95 1.86 17.97 10.19
C SER A 95 0.62 18.25 9.34
N SER A 96 -0.45 18.70 9.99
CA SER A 96 -1.66 19.14 9.32
C SER A 96 -1.68 20.66 9.09
N TYR A 97 -2.42 21.08 8.06
CA TYR A 97 -2.77 22.48 7.81
C TYR A 97 -4.23 22.55 7.34
N GLY A 98 -4.92 23.66 7.62
CA GLY A 98 -6.33 23.84 7.26
C GLY A 98 -7.29 23.04 8.13
N GLU A 99 -8.59 23.21 7.88
CA GLU A 99 -9.70 22.58 8.60
C GLU A 99 -10.73 22.02 7.62
N ASP A 100 -11.50 21.03 8.10
CA ASP A 100 -12.54 20.30 7.36
C ASP A 100 -12.14 19.89 5.93
N GLU A 101 -12.87 20.32 4.90
CA GLU A 101 -12.61 19.93 3.51
C GLU A 101 -11.27 20.48 2.96
N LEU A 102 -10.69 21.47 3.62
CA LEU A 102 -9.40 22.08 3.28
C LEU A 102 -8.25 21.50 4.10
N MET A 103 -8.47 20.48 4.92
CA MET A 103 -7.40 19.80 5.65
C MET A 103 -6.40 19.20 4.67
N SER A 104 -5.12 19.43 4.95
CA SER A 104 -4.02 18.85 4.22
C SER A 104 -2.94 18.31 5.16
N LEU A 105 -2.27 17.26 4.70
CA LEU A 105 -1.09 16.67 5.30
C LEU A 105 0.14 17.19 4.56
N ILE A 106 1.01 17.84 5.30
CA ILE A 106 2.31 18.34 4.83
C ILE A 106 3.38 17.47 5.47
N GLN A 107 4.29 16.95 4.65
CA GLN A 107 5.32 16.02 5.11
C GLN A 107 6.69 16.41 4.55
N THR A 108 7.70 16.41 5.42
CA THR A 108 9.09 16.62 5.04
C THR A 108 9.90 15.40 5.44
N LEU A 109 10.53 14.77 4.45
CA LEU A 109 11.43 13.64 4.63
C LEU A 109 12.87 14.17 4.72
N TYR A 110 13.58 13.77 5.76
CA TYR A 110 14.98 14.05 5.99
C TYR A 110 15.77 12.77 5.71
N ILE A 111 16.82 12.88 4.92
CA ILE A 111 17.64 11.75 4.46
C ILE A 111 19.06 11.95 5.00
N LYS A 112 19.57 11.01 5.80
CA LYS A 112 20.95 11.10 6.31
C LYS A 112 21.91 10.95 5.13
N GLN A 113 22.79 11.93 4.94
CA GLN A 113 23.81 11.90 3.90
C GLN A 113 25.03 11.07 4.35
N PRO A 114 25.79 10.50 3.41
CA PRO A 114 27.06 9.84 3.72
C PRO A 114 28.06 10.86 4.28
N SER A 115 28.94 10.43 5.19
CA SER A 115 29.94 11.31 5.79
C SER A 115 30.89 11.88 4.73
N SER A 116 30.97 13.20 4.65
CA SER A 116 31.88 13.91 3.73
C SER A 116 33.34 13.58 4.05
N SER A 117 34.13 13.30 3.01
CA SER A 117 35.57 12.96 3.12
C SER A 117 36.44 14.08 3.73
N THR A 118 35.87 15.27 3.91
CA THR A 118 36.49 16.48 4.46
C THR A 118 36.16 16.71 5.94
N SER A 119 35.34 15.87 6.58
CA SER A 119 34.98 16.00 8.01
C SER A 119 36.14 15.51 8.91
N ILE A 120 36.67 16.42 9.74
CA ILE A 120 37.85 16.17 10.60
C ILE A 120 37.43 15.77 12.03
N SER A 121 36.15 15.93 12.41
CA SER A 121 35.59 15.47 13.69
C SER A 121 34.84 14.16 13.49
N GLY A 122 35.34 13.08 14.10
CA GLY A 122 34.67 11.77 14.12
C GLY A 122 33.47 11.70 15.08
N ASP A 123 32.71 12.80 15.22
CA ASP A 123 31.57 12.89 16.14
C ASP A 123 30.25 12.80 15.33
N ASP A 124 29.44 11.79 15.60
CA ASP A 124 28.20 11.45 14.85
C ASP A 124 27.08 12.52 15.01
N ASN A 125 27.33 13.55 15.82
CA ASN A 125 26.43 14.70 16.06
C ASN A 125 26.38 15.70 14.90
N ASP A 126 27.38 15.71 14.01
CA ASP A 126 27.46 16.62 12.86
C ASP A 126 26.87 15.99 11.57
N ALA A 127 25.96 15.01 11.71
CA ALA A 127 25.36 14.34 10.56
C ALA A 127 24.55 15.31 9.69
N GLU A 128 24.90 15.40 8.41
CA GLU A 128 24.17 16.19 7.42
C GLU A 128 22.89 15.46 6.96
N TRP A 129 21.81 16.22 6.82
CA TRP A 129 20.50 15.72 6.42
C TRP A 129 19.97 16.51 5.23
N ALA A 130 19.70 15.83 4.13
CA ALA A 130 19.01 16.43 2.98
C ALA A 130 17.49 16.45 3.22
N GLU A 131 16.85 17.56 2.88
CA GLU A 131 15.40 17.72 2.98
C GLU A 131 14.69 17.43 1.65
N TYR A 132 13.61 16.65 1.72
CA TYR A 132 12.69 16.43 0.62
C TYR A 132 11.26 16.74 1.05
N LYS A 133 10.65 17.74 0.40
CA LYS A 133 9.24 18.10 0.62
C LYS A 133 8.35 17.16 -0.19
N ILE A 134 7.63 16.28 0.51
CA ILE A 134 6.67 15.37 -0.13
C ILE A 134 5.48 16.20 -0.63
N LYS A 135 4.91 15.80 -1.77
CA LYS A 135 3.70 16.43 -2.32
C LYS A 135 2.59 16.42 -1.27
N GLU A 136 1.96 17.59 -1.11
CA GLU A 136 0.85 17.78 -0.18
C GLU A 136 -0.26 16.77 -0.44
N THR A 137 -0.81 16.21 0.64
CA THR A 137 -1.93 15.27 0.59
C THR A 137 -3.17 15.91 1.20
N ASN A 138 -4.16 16.20 0.37
CA ASN A 138 -5.46 16.78 0.74
C ASN A 138 -6.62 15.99 0.09
N MET A 139 -7.87 16.38 0.37
CA MET A 139 -9.09 15.75 -0.12
C MET A 139 -9.06 15.42 -1.62
N PHE A 140 -8.56 16.35 -2.44
CA PHE A 140 -8.49 16.16 -3.88
C PHE A 140 -7.45 15.09 -4.26
N THR A 141 -6.24 15.17 -3.69
CA THR A 141 -5.15 14.26 -4.02
C THR A 141 -5.42 12.82 -3.56
N VAL A 142 -6.00 12.62 -2.36
CA VAL A 142 -6.26 11.29 -1.82
C VAL A 142 -7.25 10.52 -2.69
N ASP A 143 -8.23 11.22 -3.25
CA ASP A 143 -9.26 10.63 -4.09
C ASP A 143 -8.81 10.50 -5.55
N LYS A 144 -8.35 11.61 -6.15
CA LYS A 144 -8.09 11.68 -7.60
C LYS A 144 -6.72 11.17 -8.02
N TYR A 145 -5.71 11.28 -7.19
CA TYR A 145 -4.34 10.91 -7.56
C TYR A 145 -3.85 9.64 -6.86
N GLN A 146 -4.12 9.50 -5.57
CA GLN A 146 -3.61 8.40 -4.77
C GLN A 146 -4.59 7.21 -4.69
N GLN A 147 -5.87 7.42 -5.03
CA GLN A 147 -6.94 6.41 -4.92
C GLN A 147 -6.97 5.71 -3.55
N ILE A 148 -6.82 6.45 -2.44
CA ILE A 148 -6.54 5.88 -1.11
C ILE A 148 -7.41 4.66 -0.75
N GLY A 149 -6.81 3.60 -0.22
CA GLY A 149 -7.53 2.54 0.48
C GLY A 149 -7.25 2.67 1.97
N PHE A 150 -8.17 3.21 2.76
CA PHE A 150 -7.92 3.54 4.17
C PHE A 150 -8.77 2.69 5.13
N PHE A 151 -8.13 2.18 6.17
CA PHE A 151 -8.71 1.38 7.23
C PHE A 151 -8.52 2.09 8.57
N PRO A 152 -9.48 2.92 9.00
CA PRO A 152 -9.31 3.75 10.20
C PRO A 152 -9.13 2.92 11.48
N SER A 153 -9.92 1.85 11.63
CA SER A 153 -9.92 1.01 12.83
C SER A 153 -8.70 0.09 12.88
N GLU A 154 -8.33 -0.45 11.72
CA GLU A 154 -7.22 -1.40 11.56
C GLU A 154 -5.87 -0.69 11.43
N ARG A 155 -5.88 0.65 11.33
CA ARG A 155 -4.69 1.50 11.16
C ARG A 155 -3.82 1.05 9.98
N ALA A 156 -4.43 0.86 8.82
CA ALA A 156 -3.72 0.48 7.59
C ALA A 156 -4.14 1.37 6.41
N PHE A 157 -3.25 1.56 5.45
CA PHE A 157 -3.61 2.28 4.22
C PHE A 157 -2.78 1.88 3.00
N ALA A 158 -3.35 2.10 1.81
CA ALA A 158 -2.67 1.95 0.53
C ALA A 158 -2.79 3.22 -0.32
N LEU A 159 -1.70 3.64 -0.96
CA LEU A 159 -1.64 4.83 -1.81
C LEU A 159 -0.97 4.52 -3.16
N ARG A 160 -1.44 5.19 -4.20
CA ARG A 160 -0.75 5.27 -5.49
C ARG A 160 0.13 6.51 -5.53
N TYR A 161 1.34 6.35 -6.08
CA TYR A 161 2.19 7.46 -6.48
C TYR A 161 2.25 7.56 -8.00
N GLN A 162 2.27 8.78 -8.53
CA GLN A 162 2.38 9.02 -9.97
C GLN A 162 3.79 8.74 -10.50
N THR A 163 4.81 8.95 -9.67
CA THR A 163 6.23 8.75 -10.00
C THR A 163 6.97 8.20 -8.77
N ALA A 164 8.14 7.61 -8.98
CA ALA A 164 9.04 7.18 -7.91
C ALA A 164 10.06 8.26 -7.50
N GLY A 165 9.82 9.53 -7.86
CA GLY A 165 10.83 10.60 -7.72
C GLY A 165 11.27 10.86 -6.28
N MET A 166 10.37 10.74 -5.30
CA MET A 166 10.73 10.81 -3.88
C MET A 166 11.73 9.72 -3.50
N LEU A 167 11.50 8.48 -3.96
CA LEU A 167 12.35 7.33 -3.68
C LEU A 167 13.70 7.44 -4.41
N GLU A 168 13.71 7.99 -5.62
CA GLU A 168 14.94 8.35 -6.33
C GLU A 168 15.78 9.36 -5.54
N THR A 169 15.18 10.43 -5.01
CA THR A 169 15.90 11.42 -4.20
C THR A 169 16.49 10.79 -2.93
N VAL A 170 15.75 9.90 -2.26
CA VAL A 170 16.26 9.20 -1.07
C VAL A 170 17.54 8.42 -1.40
N LEU A 171 17.53 7.68 -2.51
CA LEU A 171 18.70 6.90 -2.95
C LEU A 171 19.87 7.80 -3.33
N ARG A 172 19.64 8.86 -4.12
CA ARG A 172 20.69 9.78 -4.54
C ARG A 172 21.32 10.49 -3.34
N GLN A 173 20.51 11.13 -2.50
CA GLN A 173 21.02 11.89 -1.35
C GLN A 173 21.63 11.00 -0.27
N GLY A 174 21.03 9.83 -0.01
CA GLY A 174 21.52 8.93 1.04
C GLY A 174 22.74 8.11 0.65
N VAL A 175 22.98 7.85 -0.65
CA VAL A 175 24.12 7.05 -1.11
C VAL A 175 25.24 7.91 -1.72
N LEU A 176 24.88 8.93 -2.51
CA LEU A 176 25.85 9.76 -3.23
C LEU A 176 26.19 11.06 -2.49
N GLY A 177 25.29 11.55 -1.63
CA GLY A 177 25.47 12.81 -0.90
C GLY A 177 25.17 14.05 -1.74
N GLU A 178 25.63 15.20 -1.24
CA GLU A 178 25.36 16.53 -1.82
C GLU A 178 26.07 16.78 -3.17
N ASP A 179 27.17 16.07 -3.43
CA ASP A 179 27.97 16.22 -4.66
C ASP A 179 27.28 15.67 -5.91
N ASP A 180 26.16 14.93 -5.77
CA ASP A 180 25.40 14.42 -6.90
C ASP A 180 24.67 15.55 -7.65
N THR A 181 25.12 15.85 -8.87
CA THR A 181 24.50 16.86 -9.73
C THR A 181 23.15 16.41 -10.30
N GLY A 182 22.82 15.11 -10.21
CA GLY A 182 21.57 14.55 -10.71
C GLY A 182 21.49 14.41 -12.24
N GLU A 183 22.49 14.91 -12.98
CA GLU A 183 22.48 14.91 -14.45
C GLU A 183 22.82 13.52 -15.03
N GLU A 184 23.70 12.78 -14.37
CA GLU A 184 24.10 11.43 -14.78
C GLU A 184 23.42 10.33 -13.96
N SER A 185 23.28 9.16 -14.57
CA SER A 185 22.85 7.95 -13.86
C SER A 185 24.09 7.25 -13.28
N PRO A 186 24.22 7.14 -11.95
CA PRO A 186 25.36 6.50 -11.32
C PRO A 186 25.48 5.03 -11.73
N ARG A 187 26.71 4.55 -12.00
CA ARG A 187 26.92 3.17 -12.48
C ARG A 187 26.65 2.09 -11.43
N ASN A 188 26.83 2.41 -10.14
CA ASN A 188 26.78 1.44 -9.04
C ASN A 188 25.58 1.64 -8.09
N LEU A 189 24.58 2.42 -8.50
CA LEU A 189 23.37 2.66 -7.72
C LEU A 189 22.15 2.37 -8.59
N LYS A 190 21.32 1.42 -8.14
CA LYS A 190 20.07 1.07 -8.81
C LYS A 190 19.04 2.16 -8.49
N LEU A 191 18.69 2.98 -9.47
CA LEU A 191 17.62 3.99 -9.37
C LEU A 191 16.32 3.46 -10.00
N PRO A 192 15.15 3.91 -9.51
CA PRO A 192 13.87 3.52 -10.10
C PRO A 192 13.73 4.09 -11.51
N SER A 193 12.97 3.39 -12.34
CA SER A 193 12.59 3.86 -13.66
C SER A 193 11.95 5.26 -13.61
N ARG A 194 12.32 6.15 -14.56
CA ARG A 194 11.76 7.51 -14.64
C ARG A 194 10.24 7.55 -14.89
N ARG A 195 9.70 6.51 -15.51
CA ARG A 195 8.27 6.36 -15.86
C ARG A 195 7.78 4.96 -15.48
N PRO A 196 7.70 4.65 -14.18
CA PRO A 196 7.23 3.34 -13.74
C PRO A 196 5.77 3.15 -14.15
N SER A 197 5.38 1.90 -14.39
CA SER A 197 3.97 1.58 -14.70
C SER A 197 3.10 1.67 -13.45
N VAL A 198 3.63 1.22 -12.31
CA VAL A 198 2.98 1.28 -10.99
C VAL A 198 3.98 1.69 -9.92
N VAL A 199 3.56 2.60 -9.04
CA VAL A 199 4.19 2.87 -7.74
C VAL A 199 3.10 2.79 -6.69
N CYS A 200 3.13 1.73 -5.89
CA CYS A 200 2.11 1.44 -4.89
C CYS A 200 2.73 1.35 -3.51
N GLU A 201 2.24 2.15 -2.57
CA GLU A 201 2.54 2.06 -1.15
C GLU A 201 1.46 1.25 -0.44
N ASN A 202 1.87 0.30 0.40
CA ASN A 202 1.04 -0.36 1.40
C ASN A 202 1.65 -0.09 2.79
N CYS A 203 0.86 0.44 3.71
CA CYS A 203 1.27 0.76 5.07
C CYS A 203 0.51 -0.07 6.09
N LEU A 204 1.26 -0.77 6.94
CA LEU A 204 0.74 -1.48 8.12
C LEU A 204 1.34 -0.87 9.39
N TYR A 205 0.50 -0.60 10.39
CA TYR A 205 0.95 -0.17 11.71
C TYR A 205 1.09 -1.39 12.61
N SER A 206 2.11 -1.37 13.48
CA SER A 206 2.29 -2.40 14.48
C SER A 206 1.14 -2.42 15.47
N LEU A 207 0.74 -3.62 15.87
CA LEU A 207 -0.26 -3.86 16.92
C LEU A 207 0.29 -3.63 18.33
N GLN A 208 1.63 -3.58 18.49
CA GLN A 208 2.28 -3.53 19.81
C GLN A 208 2.95 -2.19 20.12
N ARG A 209 3.47 -1.51 19.10
CA ARG A 209 4.25 -0.27 19.24
C ARG A 209 3.73 0.80 18.30
N ASP A 210 4.03 2.06 18.56
CA ASP A 210 3.73 3.15 17.61
C ASP A 210 4.76 3.18 16.47
N LYS A 211 4.74 2.09 15.71
CA LYS A 211 5.66 1.75 14.63
C LYS A 211 4.84 1.40 13.39
N ARG A 212 5.38 1.66 12.21
CA ARG A 212 4.75 1.29 10.95
C ARG A 212 5.78 0.83 9.93
N ALA A 213 5.30 0.04 8.98
CA ALA A 213 6.06 -0.39 7.83
C ALA A 213 5.34 0.10 6.56
N ARG A 214 6.02 0.92 5.76
CA ARG A 214 5.51 1.44 4.46
C ARG A 214 6.28 0.75 3.34
N ALA A 215 5.62 -0.18 2.67
CA ALA A 215 6.19 -1.02 1.63
C ALA A 215 5.78 -0.50 0.24
N PHE A 216 6.74 -0.30 -0.65
CA PHE A 216 6.52 0.19 -2.01
C PHE A 216 6.85 -0.86 -3.06
N HIS A 217 5.87 -1.18 -3.89
CA HIS A 217 6.10 -1.87 -5.15
C HIS A 217 6.40 -0.83 -6.23
N ILE A 218 7.55 -0.95 -6.90
CA ILE A 218 7.90 -0.17 -8.08
C ILE A 218 8.02 -1.12 -9.26
N LEU A 219 7.15 -0.94 -10.26
CA LEU A 219 7.17 -1.75 -11.47
C LEU A 219 7.76 -0.96 -12.64
N GLU A 220 8.60 -1.64 -13.43
CA GLU A 220 9.16 -1.10 -14.66
C GLU A 220 8.05 -0.70 -15.64
N PRO A 221 8.33 0.15 -16.65
CA PRO A 221 7.34 0.52 -17.67
C PRO A 221 6.69 -0.70 -18.35
N LYS A 222 7.41 -1.82 -18.47
CA LYS A 222 6.92 -3.09 -19.03
C LYS A 222 6.08 -3.94 -18.07
N GLY A 223 5.96 -3.56 -16.80
CA GLY A 223 5.08 -4.24 -15.84
C GLY A 223 5.73 -5.33 -14.98
N THR A 224 7.05 -5.54 -15.06
CA THR A 224 7.79 -6.41 -14.14
C THR A 224 8.30 -5.62 -12.94
N VAL A 225 8.64 -6.29 -11.82
CA VAL A 225 9.23 -5.63 -10.65
C VAL A 225 10.57 -4.97 -11.00
N ASP A 226 10.71 -3.68 -10.69
CA ASP A 226 11.96 -2.93 -10.79
C ASP A 226 12.75 -3.08 -9.48
N MET A 227 12.09 -2.74 -8.37
CA MET A 227 12.61 -2.85 -7.00
C MET A 227 11.48 -2.78 -5.98
N LEU A 228 11.80 -3.17 -4.75
CA LEU A 228 10.94 -3.01 -3.60
C LEU A 228 11.60 -2.07 -2.60
N ILE A 229 10.82 -1.17 -2.01
CA ILE A 229 11.30 -0.30 -0.93
C ILE A 229 10.51 -0.59 0.34
N LEU A 230 11.18 -0.53 1.48
CA LEU A 230 10.54 -0.54 2.79
C LEU A 230 11.02 0.66 3.61
N PHE A 231 10.09 1.44 4.16
CA PHE A 231 10.37 2.30 5.30
C PHE A 231 9.87 1.60 6.57
N LEU A 232 10.77 1.40 7.52
CA LEU A 232 10.43 0.96 8.87
C LEU A 232 10.56 2.15 9.80
N GLU A 233 9.45 2.62 10.37
CA GLU A 233 9.39 3.91 11.06
C GLU A 233 8.77 3.75 12.44
N GLU A 234 9.33 4.42 13.45
CA GLU A 234 8.78 4.48 14.80
C GLU A 234 8.63 5.93 15.25
N ARG A 235 7.48 6.25 15.85
CA ARG A 235 7.22 7.57 16.42
C ARG A 235 7.83 7.61 17.84
N SER A 236 9.13 7.76 17.91
CA SER A 236 9.89 7.90 19.17
C SER A 236 11.15 8.73 18.97
N ASP A 237 11.71 9.27 20.05
CA ASP A 237 13.00 9.98 20.03
C ASP A 237 14.21 9.02 20.02
N GLY A 238 13.97 7.70 20.01
CA GLY A 238 15.00 6.68 19.98
C GLY A 238 15.67 6.51 18.61
N PRO A 239 16.68 5.62 18.52
CA PRO A 239 17.32 5.29 17.24
C PRO A 239 16.29 4.71 16.26
N PRO A 240 16.52 4.86 14.93
CA PRO A 240 15.60 4.32 13.94
C PRO A 240 15.48 2.79 14.08
N PRO A 241 14.27 2.23 13.93
CA PRO A 241 14.09 0.79 14.07
C PRO A 241 14.82 0.04 12.95
N LEU A 242 15.46 -1.07 13.30
CA LEU A 242 16.17 -1.92 12.36
C LEU A 242 15.36 -3.18 12.04
N LEU A 243 15.51 -3.71 10.82
CA LEU A 243 15.05 -5.05 10.49
C LEU A 243 15.99 -6.06 11.17
N ASP A 244 15.40 -7.06 11.80
CA ASP A 244 16.17 -8.15 12.37
C ASP A 244 16.87 -8.92 11.24
N SER A 245 18.20 -8.82 11.23
CA SER A 245 19.10 -9.47 10.27
C SER A 245 19.66 -10.78 10.83
N SER A 246 19.30 -11.16 12.06
CA SER A 246 19.93 -12.27 12.82
C SER A 246 19.39 -13.67 12.47
N GLY A 247 18.31 -13.77 11.69
CA GLY A 247 17.79 -15.05 11.21
C GLY A 247 18.55 -15.56 10.00
N ASP A 248 19.16 -16.74 10.11
CA ASP A 248 19.88 -17.46 9.05
C ASP A 248 19.18 -17.27 7.69
N ALA A 249 19.91 -16.65 6.76
CA ALA A 249 19.39 -16.17 5.47
C ALA A 249 18.77 -17.27 4.60
N LYS A 250 18.86 -18.54 4.99
CA LYS A 250 18.49 -19.65 4.13
C LYS A 250 16.99 -19.94 4.05
N ASN A 251 16.16 -19.54 5.02
CA ASN A 251 14.75 -19.99 5.04
C ASN A 251 13.75 -18.94 5.54
N ARG A 252 13.65 -17.78 4.88
CA ARG A 252 12.67 -16.71 5.22
C ARG A 252 11.20 -17.15 5.11
N VAL A 253 10.92 -18.28 4.43
CA VAL A 253 9.56 -18.81 4.27
C VAL A 253 9.03 -19.50 5.53
N ILE A 254 9.91 -20.08 6.36
CA ILE A 254 9.54 -20.93 7.50
C ILE A 254 8.52 -20.26 8.45
N PRO A 255 8.70 -18.99 8.84
CA PRO A 255 7.75 -18.34 9.75
C PRO A 255 6.32 -18.30 9.20
N PHE A 256 6.15 -18.25 7.88
CA PHE A 256 4.86 -18.19 7.20
C PHE A 256 4.21 -19.56 6.97
N LEU A 257 4.97 -20.66 7.05
CA LEU A 257 4.42 -22.01 6.92
C LEU A 257 3.44 -22.33 8.05
N GLY A 258 2.44 -23.15 7.77
CA GLY A 258 1.39 -23.56 8.69
C GLY A 258 0.03 -22.97 8.32
N LYS A 259 -0.94 -23.17 9.23
CA LYS A 259 -2.31 -22.73 9.04
C LYS A 259 -2.57 -21.43 9.77
N TRP A 260 -3.08 -20.45 9.05
CA TRP A 260 -3.45 -19.13 9.52
C TRP A 260 -4.96 -18.99 9.44
N LYS A 261 -5.58 -18.45 10.49
CA LYS A 261 -7.01 -18.14 10.51
C LYS A 261 -7.20 -16.70 10.93
N GLY A 262 -8.11 -15.99 10.28
CA GLY A 262 -8.32 -14.58 10.55
C GLY A 262 -9.59 -14.02 9.94
N HIS A 263 -9.63 -12.70 9.88
CA HIS A 263 -10.72 -11.95 9.27
C HIS A 263 -10.17 -10.92 8.28
N SER A 264 -10.94 -10.66 7.23
CA SER A 264 -10.58 -9.70 6.19
C SER A 264 -11.68 -8.68 5.95
N ILE A 265 -11.27 -7.44 5.67
CA ILE A 265 -12.16 -6.33 5.38
C ILE A 265 -11.75 -5.74 4.04
N THR A 266 -12.66 -5.71 3.08
CA THR A 266 -12.44 -5.11 1.75
C THR A 266 -13.13 -3.77 1.66
N LYS A 267 -12.38 -2.71 1.36
CA LYS A 267 -12.89 -1.36 1.13
C LYS A 267 -12.64 -0.91 -0.31
N ARG A 268 -13.60 -0.19 -0.88
CA ARG A 268 -13.42 0.49 -2.17
C ARG A 268 -12.33 1.54 -2.05
N SER A 269 -11.50 1.68 -3.08
CA SER A 269 -10.57 2.79 -3.20
C SER A 269 -11.30 4.13 -3.29
N GLY A 270 -10.71 5.18 -2.74
CA GLY A 270 -11.29 6.52 -2.62
C GLY A 270 -11.52 6.90 -1.15
N VAL A 271 -11.58 8.20 -0.88
CA VAL A 271 -11.61 8.74 0.48
C VAL A 271 -12.83 8.30 1.30
N TYR A 272 -13.97 8.07 0.63
CA TYR A 272 -15.17 7.55 1.28
C TYR A 272 -14.96 6.13 1.85
N GLY A 273 -14.19 5.28 1.16
CA GLY A 273 -13.74 3.99 1.71
C GLY A 273 -14.88 3.03 2.07
N SER A 274 -15.93 2.95 1.25
CA SER A 274 -17.09 2.07 1.50
C SER A 274 -16.65 0.63 1.68
N THR A 275 -17.06 -0.01 2.78
CA THR A 275 -16.85 -1.46 2.96
C THR A 275 -17.68 -2.22 1.92
N ILE A 276 -17.00 -3.07 1.14
CA ILE A 276 -17.61 -3.88 0.08
C ILE A 276 -17.89 -5.29 0.60
N ALA A 277 -16.98 -5.85 1.38
CA ALA A 277 -17.09 -7.22 1.89
C ALA A 277 -16.30 -7.39 3.19
N ASN A 278 -16.80 -8.28 4.03
CA ASN A 278 -16.08 -8.85 5.17
C ASN A 278 -16.06 -10.37 5.01
N ALA A 279 -15.00 -11.02 5.44
CA ALA A 279 -14.91 -12.47 5.31
C ALA A 279 -14.00 -13.08 6.36
N ASP A 280 -14.41 -14.24 6.89
CA ASP A 280 -13.53 -15.13 7.60
C ASP A 280 -12.57 -15.80 6.63
N THR A 281 -11.30 -15.89 7.03
CA THR A 281 -10.22 -16.37 6.17
C THR A 281 -9.46 -17.51 6.83
N VAL A 282 -9.05 -18.48 6.01
CA VAL A 282 -8.14 -19.54 6.39
C VAL A 282 -7.08 -19.66 5.29
N VAL A 283 -5.81 -19.51 5.65
CA VAL A 283 -4.69 -19.65 4.72
C VAL A 283 -3.78 -20.78 5.20
N LEU A 284 -3.53 -21.75 4.35
CA LEU A 284 -2.58 -22.82 4.59
C LEU A 284 -1.35 -22.60 3.70
N HIS A 285 -0.17 -22.62 4.29
CA HIS A 285 1.11 -22.65 3.57
C HIS A 285 1.86 -23.91 3.98
N GLU A 286 2.14 -24.81 3.05
CA GLU A 286 2.86 -26.05 3.30
C GLU A 286 4.01 -26.24 2.31
N MET A 287 5.07 -26.90 2.75
CA MET A 287 6.12 -27.37 1.85
C MET A 287 5.87 -28.84 1.58
N ASP A 288 5.81 -29.21 0.30
CA ASP A 288 5.71 -30.62 -0.08
C ASP A 288 7.07 -31.32 -0.03
N ASP A 289 7.07 -32.65 -0.22
CA ASP A 289 8.27 -33.47 -0.21
C ASP A 289 9.27 -33.11 -1.33
N SER A 290 8.83 -32.39 -2.36
CA SER A 290 9.65 -31.91 -3.47
C SER A 290 10.25 -30.52 -3.23
N GLY A 291 9.91 -29.87 -2.11
CA GLY A 291 10.34 -28.51 -1.80
C GLY A 291 9.53 -27.42 -2.53
N GLN A 292 8.33 -27.73 -3.01
CA GLN A 292 7.39 -26.73 -3.52
C GLN A 292 6.52 -26.19 -2.39
N LEU A 293 6.20 -24.90 -2.48
CA LEU A 293 5.23 -24.25 -1.61
C LEU A 293 3.81 -24.49 -2.15
N ILE A 294 2.97 -25.09 -1.32
CA ILE A 294 1.53 -25.19 -1.52
C ILE A 294 0.87 -24.08 -0.71
N GLN A 295 -0.04 -23.34 -1.35
CA GLN A 295 -0.83 -22.31 -0.72
C GLN A 295 -2.31 -22.51 -1.00
N ASP A 296 -3.11 -22.68 0.05
CA ASP A 296 -4.57 -22.69 -0.02
C ASP A 296 -5.14 -21.49 0.73
N VAL A 297 -5.96 -20.69 0.06
CA VAL A 297 -6.65 -19.53 0.63
C VAL A 297 -8.15 -19.77 0.55
N THR A 298 -8.78 -19.94 1.70
CA THR A 298 -10.23 -19.99 1.85
C THR A 298 -10.75 -18.65 2.37
N SER A 299 -11.77 -18.10 1.73
CA SER A 299 -12.49 -16.90 2.19
C SER A 299 -13.99 -17.16 2.20
N ILE A 300 -14.63 -16.93 3.34
CA ILE A 300 -16.05 -17.15 3.60
C ILE A 300 -16.69 -15.79 3.85
N SER A 301 -17.43 -15.29 2.86
CA SER A 301 -18.06 -13.97 2.89
C SER A 301 -19.19 -13.89 3.92
N ASP A 302 -19.19 -12.83 4.71
CA ASP A 302 -20.28 -12.52 5.63
C ASP A 302 -21.54 -12.13 4.86
N GLY A 303 -22.66 -12.82 5.13
CA GLY A 303 -23.98 -12.46 4.61
C GLY A 303 -24.29 -12.92 3.18
N GLU A 304 -23.30 -13.19 2.33
CA GLU A 304 -23.53 -13.67 0.95
C GLU A 304 -23.49 -15.20 0.79
N HIS A 305 -23.16 -15.96 1.83
CA HIS A 305 -22.98 -17.43 1.79
C HIS A 305 -22.00 -17.91 0.69
N VAL A 306 -21.13 -17.03 0.20
CA VAL A 306 -20.11 -17.37 -0.80
C VAL A 306 -18.86 -17.82 -0.08
N THR A 307 -18.40 -19.03 -0.41
CA THR A 307 -17.08 -19.53 -0.01
C THR A 307 -16.21 -19.65 -1.25
N THR A 308 -15.03 -19.04 -1.22
CA THR A 308 -14.02 -19.15 -2.28
C THR A 308 -12.81 -19.90 -1.75
N ASN A 309 -12.22 -20.76 -2.60
CA ASN A 309 -10.99 -21.48 -2.31
C ASN A 309 -10.04 -21.26 -3.48
N VAL A 310 -8.84 -20.79 -3.19
CA VAL A 310 -7.79 -20.58 -4.18
C VAL A 310 -6.59 -21.44 -3.78
N HIS A 311 -6.22 -22.35 -4.67
CA HIS A 311 -5.09 -23.26 -4.51
C HIS A 311 -3.97 -22.88 -5.48
N TRP A 312 -2.76 -22.67 -4.97
CA TRP A 312 -1.57 -22.40 -5.76
C TRP A 312 -0.41 -23.29 -5.34
N THR A 313 0.38 -23.69 -6.33
CA THR A 313 1.68 -24.33 -6.18
C THR A 313 2.76 -23.39 -6.68
N GLY A 314 3.88 -23.32 -5.97
CA GLY A 314 4.99 -22.45 -6.31
C GLY A 314 6.34 -23.05 -5.99
N THR A 315 7.33 -22.67 -6.80
CA THR A 315 8.73 -23.05 -6.60
C THR A 315 9.44 -21.97 -5.80
N ILE A 316 10.30 -22.38 -4.85
CA ILE A 316 11.13 -21.45 -4.07
C ILE A 316 12.54 -21.43 -4.65
N SER A 317 13.04 -20.24 -4.97
CA SER A 317 14.43 -19.98 -5.32
C SER A 317 14.94 -18.84 -4.45
N ASP A 318 15.82 -19.16 -3.50
CA ASP A 318 16.33 -18.23 -2.48
C ASP A 318 15.19 -17.52 -1.71
N TYR A 319 14.96 -16.24 -2.00
CA TYR A 319 13.92 -15.43 -1.36
C TYR A 319 12.67 -15.24 -2.24
N LEU A 320 12.62 -15.84 -3.42
CA LEU A 320 11.54 -15.68 -4.37
C LEU A 320 10.72 -16.96 -4.48
N VAL A 321 9.42 -16.87 -4.19
CA VAL A 321 8.46 -17.90 -4.54
C VAL A 321 7.79 -17.52 -5.85
N THR A 322 7.79 -18.41 -6.84
CA THR A 322 7.10 -18.21 -8.13
C THR A 322 6.00 -19.25 -8.27
N PHE A 323 4.75 -18.79 -8.33
CA PHE A 323 3.57 -19.64 -8.47
C PHE A 323 3.23 -19.90 -9.94
N ASP A 324 2.69 -21.09 -10.24
CA ASP A 324 2.34 -21.51 -11.61
C ASP A 324 1.31 -20.60 -12.29
N GLY A 325 0.58 -19.80 -11.51
CA GLY A 325 -0.38 -18.79 -11.98
C GLY A 325 0.24 -17.46 -12.45
N GLY A 326 1.57 -17.31 -12.41
CA GLY A 326 2.24 -16.06 -12.76
C GLY A 326 2.17 -15.00 -11.65
N TYR A 327 2.02 -15.44 -10.41
CA TYR A 327 2.15 -14.63 -9.20
C TYR A 327 3.49 -14.96 -8.53
N GLN A 328 4.06 -14.01 -7.80
CA GLN A 328 5.30 -14.19 -7.07
C GLN A 328 5.25 -13.55 -5.70
N MET A 329 5.98 -14.12 -4.75
CA MET A 329 6.13 -13.63 -3.39
C MET A 329 7.62 -13.47 -3.09
N ILE A 330 8.02 -12.26 -2.74
CA ILE A 330 9.41 -11.90 -2.43
C ILE A 330 9.54 -11.80 -0.91
N LEU A 331 10.30 -12.71 -0.33
CA LEU A 331 10.49 -12.87 1.12
C LEU A 331 11.56 -11.89 1.62
N LEU A 332 11.17 -11.01 2.53
CA LEU A 332 12.01 -9.95 3.07
C LEU A 332 12.40 -10.22 4.53
N PRO A 333 13.47 -9.58 5.04
CA PRO A 333 13.81 -9.66 6.47
C PRO A 333 12.69 -9.12 7.37
N GLY A 334 12.76 -9.43 8.67
CA GLY A 334 11.81 -8.92 9.67
C GLY A 334 10.40 -9.49 9.58
N GLY A 335 10.25 -10.71 9.05
CA GLY A 335 8.95 -11.38 8.94
C GLY A 335 8.04 -10.73 7.90
N MET A 336 8.61 -10.19 6.82
CA MET A 336 7.84 -9.51 5.78
C MET A 336 7.89 -10.27 4.46
N TYR A 337 6.85 -10.13 3.66
CA TYR A 337 6.91 -10.45 2.23
C TYR A 337 6.11 -9.45 1.42
N MET A 338 6.46 -9.36 0.14
CA MET A 338 5.76 -8.54 -0.84
C MET A 338 5.36 -9.41 -2.04
N GLY A 339 4.09 -9.40 -2.40
CA GLY A 339 3.52 -10.24 -3.44
C GLY A 339 3.03 -9.42 -4.63
N CYS A 340 3.25 -9.90 -5.85
CA CYS A 340 2.76 -9.27 -7.06
C CYS A 340 2.73 -10.26 -8.24
N PRO A 341 2.07 -9.94 -9.37
CA PRO A 341 2.25 -10.69 -10.60
C PRO A 341 3.70 -10.61 -11.08
N CYS A 342 4.18 -11.64 -11.77
CA CYS A 342 5.50 -11.60 -12.43
C CYS A 342 5.56 -10.52 -13.53
N ASP A 343 4.45 -10.32 -14.23
CA ASP A 343 4.29 -9.34 -15.31
C ASP A 343 2.84 -8.83 -15.35
N ILE A 344 2.63 -7.58 -14.95
CA ILE A 344 1.29 -6.96 -14.97
C ILE A 344 0.83 -6.60 -16.39
N ALA A 345 1.74 -6.42 -17.35
CA ALA A 345 1.35 -6.14 -18.73
C ALA A 345 0.65 -7.35 -19.35
N LYS A 346 1.06 -8.57 -18.95
CA LYS A 346 0.33 -9.79 -19.30
C LYS A 346 -1.09 -9.80 -18.71
N SER A 347 -1.26 -9.43 -17.44
CA SER A 347 -2.60 -9.32 -16.82
C SER A 347 -3.50 -8.34 -17.58
N VAL A 348 -2.98 -7.15 -17.90
CA VAL A 348 -3.72 -6.13 -18.66
C VAL A 348 -4.05 -6.61 -20.08
N ALA A 349 -3.08 -7.20 -20.80
CA ALA A 349 -3.28 -7.73 -22.15
C ALA A 349 -4.33 -8.85 -22.20
N GLU A 350 -4.41 -9.66 -21.13
CA GLU A 350 -5.40 -10.72 -20.98
C GLU A 350 -6.72 -10.24 -20.36
N SER A 351 -6.89 -8.93 -20.14
CA SER A 351 -8.05 -8.33 -19.49
C SER A 351 -8.37 -8.97 -18.14
N LYS A 352 -7.33 -9.21 -17.33
CA LYS A 352 -7.41 -9.79 -15.99
C LYS A 352 -7.08 -8.73 -14.94
N SER A 353 -7.90 -8.70 -13.89
CA SER A 353 -7.56 -8.02 -12.65
C SER A 353 -6.31 -8.63 -12.02
N PHE A 354 -5.57 -7.84 -11.26
CA PHE A 354 -4.39 -8.29 -10.52
C PHE A 354 -4.32 -7.60 -9.16
N HIS A 355 -3.39 -8.03 -8.30
CA HIS A 355 -3.23 -7.42 -6.99
C HIS A 355 -1.77 -7.38 -6.55
N LEU A 356 -1.46 -6.41 -5.69
CA LEU A 356 -0.20 -6.31 -4.97
C LEU A 356 -0.45 -6.59 -3.50
N GLU A 357 0.50 -7.22 -2.81
CA GLU A 357 0.33 -7.66 -1.43
C GLU A 357 1.53 -7.24 -0.60
N PHE A 358 1.27 -6.76 0.62
CA PHE A 358 2.29 -6.60 1.64
C PHE A 358 1.86 -7.35 2.90
N CYS A 359 2.73 -8.20 3.42
CA CYS A 359 2.52 -8.90 4.68
C CYS A 359 3.61 -8.54 5.68
N TRP A 360 3.20 -8.41 6.94
CA TRP A 360 4.09 -8.27 8.07
C TRP A 360 3.67 -9.19 9.22
N LEU A 361 4.54 -10.15 9.53
CA LEU A 361 4.50 -11.01 10.69
C LEU A 361 5.14 -10.28 11.88
N GLU A 362 4.32 -9.72 12.77
CA GLU A 362 4.81 -8.97 13.93
C GLU A 362 5.27 -9.88 15.06
N THR A 363 4.57 -10.99 15.27
CA THR A 363 4.97 -12.07 16.17
C THR A 363 4.86 -13.40 15.43
N PRO A 364 5.58 -14.46 15.87
CA PRO A 364 5.54 -15.76 15.19
C PRO A 364 4.13 -16.34 14.97
N ASP A 365 3.14 -15.89 15.75
CA ASP A 365 1.75 -16.33 15.76
C ASP A 365 0.76 -15.30 15.19
N LYS A 366 1.18 -14.07 14.83
CA LYS A 366 0.27 -13.01 14.34
C LYS A 366 0.84 -12.25 13.17
N ARG A 367 0.06 -12.15 12.09
CA ARG A 367 0.41 -11.37 10.92
C ARG A 367 -0.72 -10.46 10.47
N GLN A 368 -0.33 -9.37 9.83
CA GLN A 368 -1.21 -8.50 9.07
C GLN A 368 -0.87 -8.61 7.59
N ARG A 369 -1.88 -8.49 6.73
CA ARG A 369 -1.68 -8.39 5.27
C ARG A 369 -2.51 -7.25 4.72
N LEU A 370 -1.97 -6.57 3.73
CA LEU A 370 -2.67 -5.55 2.97
C LEU A 370 -2.55 -5.84 1.49
N VAL A 371 -3.69 -6.12 0.86
CA VAL A 371 -3.80 -6.43 -0.56
C VAL A 371 -4.42 -5.24 -1.28
N ARG A 372 -3.77 -4.79 -2.34
CA ARG A 372 -4.22 -3.71 -3.23
C ARG A 372 -4.67 -4.31 -4.55
N THR A 373 -5.95 -4.17 -4.88
CA THR A 373 -6.54 -4.79 -6.08
C THR A 373 -6.70 -3.80 -7.21
N TYR A 374 -6.30 -4.21 -8.40
CA TYR A 374 -6.34 -3.45 -9.64
C TYR A 374 -7.30 -4.09 -10.63
N ASP A 375 -8.03 -3.25 -11.36
CA ASP A 375 -8.83 -3.71 -12.49
C ASP A 375 -7.98 -4.03 -13.73
N VAL A 376 -8.67 -4.39 -14.81
CA VAL A 376 -8.07 -4.77 -16.11
C VAL A 376 -7.32 -3.61 -16.79
N GLN A 377 -7.48 -2.37 -16.33
CA GLN A 377 -6.79 -1.18 -16.85
C GLN A 377 -5.65 -0.73 -15.94
N GLY A 378 -5.41 -1.43 -14.82
CA GLY A 378 -4.42 -1.03 -13.83
C GLY A 378 -4.86 0.12 -12.94
N LEU A 379 -6.17 0.37 -12.81
CA LEU A 379 -6.71 1.28 -11.81
C LEU A 379 -6.94 0.54 -10.48
N ALA A 380 -6.51 1.11 -9.37
CA ALA A 380 -6.76 0.52 -8.06
C ALA A 380 -8.24 0.67 -7.67
N VAL A 381 -8.96 -0.45 -7.54
CA VAL A 381 -10.42 -0.46 -7.28
C VAL A 381 -10.78 -0.75 -5.83
N SER A 382 -9.93 -1.48 -5.11
CA SER A 382 -10.14 -1.78 -3.70
C SER A 382 -8.84 -2.06 -2.96
N SER A 383 -8.96 -2.13 -1.64
CA SER A 383 -7.93 -2.69 -0.77
C SER A 383 -8.59 -3.66 0.21
N THR A 384 -7.86 -4.69 0.60
CA THR A 384 -8.30 -5.69 1.57
C THR A 384 -7.26 -5.80 2.66
N TYR A 385 -7.68 -5.50 3.90
CA TYR A 385 -6.88 -5.71 5.10
C TYR A 385 -7.18 -7.10 5.67
N PHE A 386 -6.15 -7.77 6.17
CA PHE A 386 -6.24 -9.04 6.88
C PHE A 386 -5.55 -8.93 8.23
N TYR A 387 -6.17 -9.54 9.24
CA TYR A 387 -5.54 -9.86 10.51
C TYR A 387 -5.71 -11.36 10.77
N GLU A 388 -4.59 -12.07 10.91
CA GLU A 388 -4.55 -13.53 10.96
C GLU A 388 -3.67 -14.03 12.11
N THR A 389 -4.13 -15.09 12.77
CA THR A 389 -3.40 -15.81 13.82
C THR A 389 -3.04 -17.21 13.36
N LYS A 390 -1.84 -17.66 13.69
CA LYS A 390 -1.36 -19.02 13.42
C LYS A 390 -2.06 -20.02 14.36
N LEU A 391 -2.46 -21.17 13.83
CA LEU A 391 -3.13 -22.24 14.57
C LEU A 391 -2.16 -23.29 15.12
#